data_AF-A0A1I3A684-F1
#
_entry.id   AF-A0A1I3A684-F1
#
_cell.length_a   1.000
_cell.length_b   1.000
_cell.length_c   1.000
_cell.angle_alpha   90.00
_cell.angle_beta   90.00
_cell.angle_gamma   90.00
#
_symmetry.space_group_name_H-M   'P 1'
#
loop_
_entity.id
_entity.type
_entity.pdbx_description
1 polymer ?
#
loop_
_entity_poly.entity_id
_entity_poly.type
_entity_poly.pdbx_seq_one_letter_code
_entity_poly.pdbx_strand_id
1 'polypeptide(L)'
;MTTTPQKATDEQPSVGDAAERPRLTPAQRLHLDVYGFVLLENVLTQHEIARIKDALYRLKAEPDLAARGVYVNSRSAHFLSIGHLVEYDQALLDYAAHPALVPLVEELVGGRVRLEESEAIINRRDPEAPDEPGPASGSRNRVQPLGFHTGARHGWGTYSADHHFHCLFVKTLAYLTDVGPDDGGTAVIPGSHRLGWPEQDIIDAAREDDRLIHQVEASAGSVLLFAESLVHSSTAVRGDRERAVMICGYTPPMMRVWPGNEPSPEFVASLPEHQRPLLGGGDSWPWGR
;
A
#
# COMPACT_ATOMS: atom_id res chain seq x y z
N MET A 1 54.11 45.47 -15.35
CA MET A 1 52.79 45.60 -16.01
C MET A 1 52.30 44.22 -16.35
N THR A 2 51.35 43.70 -15.58
CA THR A 2 50.43 42.62 -15.99
C THR A 2 49.34 42.53 -14.91
N THR A 3 48.24 43.19 -15.20
CA THR A 3 47.00 43.26 -14.43
C THR A 3 46.30 41.91 -14.48
N THR A 4 46.01 41.32 -13.31
CA THR A 4 45.15 40.13 -13.20
C THR A 4 43.68 40.57 -13.34
N PRO A 5 42.85 39.94 -14.20
CA PRO A 5 41.45 40.30 -14.32
C PRO A 5 40.62 39.76 -13.15
N GLN A 6 39.78 40.63 -12.61
CA GLN A 6 38.78 40.39 -11.58
C GLN A 6 37.65 39.54 -12.18
N LYS A 7 37.45 38.33 -11.66
CA LYS A 7 36.37 37.44 -12.08
C LYS A 7 35.06 37.98 -11.52
N ALA A 8 34.12 38.27 -12.42
CA ALA A 8 32.75 38.65 -12.08
C ALA A 8 32.09 37.56 -11.23
N THR A 9 31.49 37.96 -10.11
CA THR A 9 30.59 37.14 -9.32
C THR A 9 29.27 37.02 -10.09
N ASP A 10 29.02 35.84 -10.67
CA ASP A 10 27.68 35.42 -11.06
C ASP A 10 26.87 35.22 -9.77
N GLU A 11 26.01 36.18 -9.44
CA GLU A 11 24.91 35.94 -8.51
C GLU A 11 23.97 34.91 -9.14
N GLN A 12 24.00 33.68 -8.60
CA GLN A 12 22.97 32.70 -8.90
C GLN A 12 21.62 33.24 -8.38
N PRO A 13 20.55 33.21 -9.20
CA PRO A 13 19.23 33.60 -8.73
C PRO A 13 18.79 32.67 -7.60
N SER A 14 18.29 33.27 -6.51
CA SER A 14 17.76 32.56 -5.35
C SER A 14 16.68 31.56 -5.80
N VAL A 15 16.91 30.28 -5.51
CA VAL A 15 15.92 29.22 -5.66
C VAL A 15 14.73 29.57 -4.76
N GLY A 16 13.64 30.04 -5.38
CA GLY A 16 12.36 30.17 -4.70
C GLY A 16 11.88 28.80 -4.23
N ASP A 17 11.29 28.75 -3.04
CA ASP A 17 10.74 27.57 -2.35
C ASP A 17 10.21 26.50 -3.30
N ALA A 18 11.03 25.49 -3.58
CA ALA A 18 10.53 24.20 -4.00
C ALA A 18 9.89 23.59 -2.76
N ALA A 19 8.56 23.48 -2.73
CA ALA A 19 7.85 22.83 -1.64
C ALA A 19 8.54 21.51 -1.29
N GLU A 20 8.90 21.35 -0.02
CA GLU A 20 9.70 20.22 0.46
C GLU A 20 8.96 18.91 0.14
N ARG A 21 9.63 18.00 -0.58
CA ARG A 21 9.04 16.72 -0.99
C ARG A 21 8.71 15.91 0.29
N PRO A 22 7.48 15.40 0.47
CA PRO A 22 7.10 14.65 1.67
C PRO A 22 8.07 13.52 2.02
N ARG A 23 8.31 13.33 3.32
CA ARG A 23 9.18 12.30 3.90
C ARG A 23 8.58 11.75 5.18
N LEU A 24 8.93 10.52 5.52
CA LEU A 24 8.62 9.99 6.84
C LEU A 24 9.38 10.80 7.90
N THR A 25 8.72 11.13 9.00
CA THR A 25 9.43 11.64 10.18
C THR A 25 10.40 10.57 10.69
N PRO A 26 11.47 10.94 11.43
CA PRO A 26 12.39 9.95 12.00
C PRO A 26 11.69 8.86 12.84
N ALA A 27 10.63 9.21 13.58
CA ALA A 27 9.85 8.25 14.37
C ALA A 27 9.06 7.29 13.48
N GLN A 28 8.40 7.79 12.43
CA GLN A 28 7.70 6.96 11.45
C GLN A 28 8.66 6.05 10.70
N ARG A 29 9.83 6.57 10.32
CA ARG A 29 10.87 5.79 9.65
C ARG A 29 11.41 4.69 10.54
N LEU A 30 11.69 5.00 11.81
CA LEU A 30 12.13 4.00 12.78
C LEU A 30 11.07 2.92 13.00
N HIS A 31 9.79 3.30 13.13
CA HIS A 31 8.70 2.33 13.27
C HIS A 31 8.66 1.38 12.06
N LEU A 32 8.79 1.92 10.86
CA LEU A 32 8.85 1.13 9.64
C LEU A 32 10.08 0.21 9.61
N ASP A 33 11.26 0.74 9.90
CA ASP A 33 12.49 -0.05 9.86
C ASP A 33 12.45 -1.19 10.89
N VAL A 34 11.89 -0.97 12.08
CA VAL A 34 11.79 -1.99 13.14
C VAL A 34 10.67 -2.99 12.88
N TYR A 35 9.49 -2.53 12.48
CA TYR A 35 8.27 -3.36 12.46
C TYR A 35 7.80 -3.75 11.06
N GLY A 36 8.31 -3.11 10.01
CA GLY A 36 8.00 -3.38 8.60
C GLY A 36 6.82 -2.59 8.04
N PHE A 37 6.19 -1.77 8.87
CA PHE A 37 5.05 -0.92 8.51
C PHE A 37 5.04 0.37 9.31
N VAL A 38 4.24 1.34 8.87
CA VAL A 38 3.85 2.51 9.65
C VAL A 38 2.40 2.89 9.32
N LEU A 39 1.63 3.26 10.34
CA LEU A 39 0.31 3.87 10.15
C LEU A 39 0.47 5.38 10.03
N LEU A 40 0.04 5.94 8.91
CA LEU A 40 -0.03 7.37 8.68
C LEU A 40 -1.45 7.82 9.02
N GLU A 41 -1.62 8.56 10.10
CA GLU A 41 -2.93 8.99 10.58
C GLU A 41 -3.43 10.22 9.82
N ASN A 42 -4.74 10.26 9.54
CA ASN A 42 -5.43 11.43 8.97
C ASN A 42 -4.82 11.94 7.65
N VAL A 43 -4.36 11.04 6.77
CA VAL A 43 -3.78 11.41 5.47
C VAL A 43 -4.87 11.91 4.52
N LEU A 44 -5.97 11.16 4.42
CA LEU A 44 -7.05 11.48 3.49
C LEU A 44 -8.09 12.37 4.17
N THR A 45 -8.52 13.40 3.46
CA THR A 45 -9.63 14.24 3.87
C THR A 45 -10.96 13.50 3.76
N GLN A 46 -11.98 13.99 4.49
CA GLN A 46 -13.34 13.45 4.39
C GLN A 46 -13.90 13.50 2.97
N HIS A 47 -13.52 14.52 2.19
CA HIS A 47 -13.91 14.65 0.79
C HIS A 47 -13.26 13.58 -0.09
N GLU A 48 -11.96 13.29 0.09
CA GLU A 48 -11.27 12.22 -0.63
C GLU A 48 -11.86 10.85 -0.28
N ILE A 49 -12.09 10.58 1.01
CA ILE A 49 -12.73 9.34 1.47
C ILE A 49 -14.09 9.17 0.80
N ALA A 50 -14.92 10.21 0.77
CA ALA A 50 -16.24 10.16 0.14
C ALA A 50 -16.14 9.86 -1.36
N ARG A 51 -15.28 10.57 -2.10
CA ARG A 51 -15.08 10.33 -3.54
C ARG A 51 -14.63 8.90 -3.84
N ILE A 52 -13.68 8.37 -3.07
CA ILE A 52 -13.18 7.00 -3.25
C ILE A 52 -14.31 6.00 -2.96
N LYS A 53 -15.04 6.15 -1.85
CA LYS A 53 -16.15 5.26 -1.50
C LYS A 53 -17.26 5.28 -2.54
N ASP A 54 -17.63 6.46 -3.05
CA ASP A 54 -18.65 6.58 -4.09
C ASP A 54 -18.25 5.82 -5.36
N ALA A 55 -16.99 5.92 -5.78
CA ALA A 55 -16.46 5.15 -6.91
C ALA A 55 -16.49 3.63 -6.65
N LEU A 56 -16.05 3.19 -5.46
CA LEU A 56 -16.05 1.77 -5.10
C LEU A 56 -17.47 1.20 -4.97
N TYR A 57 -18.44 1.98 -4.50
CA TYR A 57 -19.83 1.53 -4.44
C TYR A 57 -20.53 1.52 -5.78
N ARG A 58 -20.15 2.42 -6.72
CA ARG A 58 -20.55 2.28 -8.13
C ARG A 58 -19.98 1.01 -8.74
N LEU A 59 -18.70 0.70 -8.51
CA LEU A 59 -18.07 -0.57 -8.94
C LEU A 59 -18.81 -1.78 -8.38
N LYS A 60 -19.10 -1.80 -7.08
CA LYS A 60 -19.82 -2.90 -6.43
C LYS A 60 -21.22 -3.13 -7.04
N ALA A 61 -21.83 -2.09 -7.61
CA ALA A 61 -23.14 -2.15 -8.26
C ALA A 61 -23.09 -2.31 -9.79
N GLU A 62 -21.89 -2.31 -10.41
CA GLU A 62 -21.71 -2.43 -11.85
C GLU A 62 -22.04 -3.85 -12.32
N PRO A 63 -23.01 -4.04 -13.24
CA PRO A 63 -23.39 -5.36 -13.73
C PRO A 63 -22.30 -6.05 -14.57
N ASP A 64 -21.43 -5.30 -15.25
CA ASP A 64 -20.39 -5.86 -16.13
C ASP A 64 -19.01 -5.25 -15.86
N LEU A 65 -18.39 -5.68 -14.75
CA LEU A 65 -17.05 -5.26 -14.36
C LEU A 65 -15.97 -5.70 -15.36
N ALA A 66 -16.14 -6.85 -16.02
CA ALA A 66 -15.20 -7.36 -17.01
C ALA A 66 -15.11 -6.44 -18.23
N ALA A 67 -16.25 -5.90 -18.70
CA ALA A 67 -16.26 -4.90 -19.77
C ALA A 67 -15.56 -3.59 -19.39
N ARG A 68 -15.33 -3.34 -18.08
CA ARG A 68 -14.55 -2.21 -17.56
C ARG A 68 -13.07 -2.55 -17.32
N GLY A 69 -12.64 -3.77 -17.64
CA GLY A 69 -11.29 -4.25 -17.33
C GLY A 69 -11.08 -4.61 -15.85
N VAL A 70 -12.11 -4.52 -15.01
CA VAL A 70 -12.01 -4.77 -13.57
C VAL A 70 -12.12 -6.27 -13.30
N TYR A 71 -11.12 -6.83 -12.63
CA TYR A 71 -11.18 -8.21 -12.16
C TYR A 71 -11.82 -8.30 -10.77
N VAL A 72 -12.50 -9.42 -10.50
CA VAL A 72 -13.22 -9.67 -9.26
C VAL A 72 -12.74 -10.97 -8.65
N ASN A 73 -12.37 -10.93 -7.37
CA ASN A 73 -12.12 -12.09 -6.54
C ASN A 73 -13.09 -12.06 -5.36
N SER A 74 -14.27 -12.66 -5.56
CA SER A 74 -15.27 -12.85 -4.50
C SER A 74 -15.15 -14.26 -3.94
N ARG A 75 -14.90 -14.34 -2.63
CA ARG A 75 -14.82 -15.62 -1.89
C ARG A 75 -16.16 -16.00 -1.26
N SER A 76 -17.04 -15.02 -1.05
CA SER A 76 -18.40 -15.19 -0.50
C SER A 76 -19.24 -13.94 -0.76
N ALA A 77 -20.53 -13.99 -0.46
CA ALA A 77 -21.43 -12.83 -0.51
C ALA A 77 -21.08 -11.69 0.50
N HIS A 78 -20.11 -11.94 1.37
CA HIS A 78 -19.66 -11.03 2.43
C HIS A 78 -18.25 -10.51 2.21
N PHE A 79 -17.58 -10.95 1.13
CA PHE A 79 -16.23 -10.54 0.78
C PHE A 79 -16.11 -10.27 -0.72
N LEU A 80 -15.82 -9.03 -1.05
CA LEU A 80 -15.54 -8.56 -2.41
C LEU A 80 -14.12 -7.98 -2.44
N SER A 81 -13.26 -8.57 -3.27
CA SER A 81 -12.00 -7.97 -3.68
C SER A 81 -12.08 -7.66 -5.17
N ILE A 82 -11.73 -6.44 -5.55
CA ILE A 82 -11.76 -5.96 -6.94
C ILE A 82 -10.43 -5.27 -7.26
N GLY A 83 -9.96 -5.37 -8.50
CA GLY A 83 -8.71 -4.74 -8.91
C GLY A 83 -8.72 -4.22 -10.34
N HIS A 84 -7.60 -3.62 -10.75
CA HIS A 84 -7.48 -2.79 -11.97
C HIS A 84 -8.41 -1.57 -11.92
N LEU A 85 -8.24 -0.75 -10.89
CA LEU A 85 -9.22 0.28 -10.51
C LEU A 85 -8.95 1.67 -11.12
N VAL A 86 -7.70 1.98 -11.46
CA VAL A 86 -7.30 3.35 -11.83
C VAL A 86 -7.91 3.86 -13.14
N GLU A 87 -8.35 2.97 -14.03
CA GLU A 87 -9.04 3.33 -15.28
C GLU A 87 -10.54 3.56 -15.09
N TYR A 88 -11.10 3.09 -13.98
CA TYR A 88 -12.55 3.16 -13.76
C TYR A 88 -13.00 4.56 -13.32
N ASP A 89 -12.28 5.18 -12.38
CA ASP A 89 -12.68 6.47 -11.81
C ASP A 89 -11.48 7.31 -11.40
N GLN A 90 -11.57 8.62 -11.66
CA GLN A 90 -10.54 9.59 -11.31
C GLN A 90 -10.20 9.58 -9.81
N ALA A 91 -11.15 9.33 -8.92
CA ALA A 91 -10.87 9.26 -7.48
C ALA A 91 -9.91 8.11 -7.11
N LEU A 92 -9.97 7.00 -7.84
CA LEU A 92 -9.12 5.82 -7.62
C LEU A 92 -7.72 6.07 -8.18
N LEU A 93 -7.62 6.76 -9.33
CA LEU A 93 -6.36 7.27 -9.86
C LEU A 93 -5.73 8.33 -8.94
N ASP A 94 -6.51 9.28 -8.43
CA ASP A 94 -6.06 10.35 -7.53
C ASP A 94 -5.40 9.75 -6.27
N TYR A 95 -5.97 8.67 -5.72
CA TYR A 95 -5.36 7.93 -4.60
C TYR A 95 -4.06 7.21 -5.01
N ALA A 96 -4.07 6.50 -6.14
CA ALA A 96 -2.88 5.79 -6.63
C ALA A 96 -1.70 6.75 -6.91
N ALA A 97 -1.99 7.99 -7.30
CA ALA A 97 -1.02 9.04 -7.58
C ALA A 97 -0.92 10.11 -6.46
N HIS A 98 -1.36 9.79 -5.24
CA HIS A 98 -1.54 10.79 -4.19
C HIS A 98 -0.21 11.49 -3.82
N PRO A 99 -0.14 12.84 -3.85
CA PRO A 99 1.12 13.59 -3.76
C PRO A 99 1.80 13.48 -2.39
N ALA A 100 1.05 13.16 -1.32
CA ALA A 100 1.63 12.91 0.00
C ALA A 100 2.10 11.46 0.21
N LEU A 101 1.67 10.50 -0.62
CA LEU A 101 1.94 9.08 -0.42
C LEU A 101 3.03 8.56 -1.34
N VAL A 102 2.99 8.88 -2.63
CA VAL A 102 3.98 8.39 -3.62
C VAL A 102 5.42 8.73 -3.19
N PRO A 103 5.74 9.94 -2.68
CA PRO A 103 7.09 10.21 -2.19
C PRO A 103 7.54 9.33 -1.02
N LEU A 104 6.63 8.91 -0.13
CA LEU A 104 6.93 8.03 0.99
C LEU A 104 7.15 6.58 0.52
N VAL A 105 6.38 6.16 -0.48
CA VAL A 105 6.59 4.89 -1.17
C VAL A 105 7.95 4.88 -1.86
N GLU A 106 8.29 5.93 -2.61
CA GLU A 106 9.60 6.07 -3.25
C GLU A 106 10.75 6.09 -2.23
N GLU A 107 10.56 6.70 -1.06
CA GLU A 107 11.53 6.66 0.04
C GLU A 107 11.76 5.21 0.54
N LEU A 108 10.69 4.41 0.66
CA LEU A 108 10.78 3.03 1.12
C LEU A 108 11.32 2.08 0.05
N VAL A 109 10.90 2.24 -1.20
CA VAL A 109 11.46 1.47 -2.31
C VAL A 109 12.92 1.83 -2.53
N GLY A 110 13.29 3.11 -2.30
CA GLY A 110 14.63 3.67 -2.42
C GLY A 110 14.92 4.31 -3.78
N GLY A 111 13.88 4.85 -4.43
CA GLY A 111 13.94 5.50 -5.74
C GLY A 111 12.55 5.59 -6.39
N ARG A 112 12.48 6.01 -7.66
CA ARG A 112 11.21 6.15 -8.39
C ARG A 112 10.42 4.85 -8.47
N VAL A 113 9.09 4.94 -8.57
CA VAL A 113 8.18 3.78 -8.64
C VAL A 113 7.19 3.84 -9.80
N ARG A 114 6.62 2.69 -10.13
CA ARG A 114 5.38 2.49 -10.88
C ARG A 114 4.31 1.88 -9.97
N LEU A 115 3.03 2.04 -10.32
CA LEU A 115 1.89 1.43 -9.65
C LEU A 115 1.78 -0.04 -10.06
N GLU A 116 2.19 -0.99 -9.26
CA GLU A 116 2.10 -2.42 -9.56
C GLU A 116 0.67 -2.97 -9.59
N GLU A 117 -0.18 -2.50 -8.67
CA GLU A 117 -1.56 -2.97 -8.54
C GLU A 117 -2.42 -1.88 -7.92
N SER A 118 -3.72 -1.93 -8.23
CA SER A 118 -4.75 -1.14 -7.54
C SER A 118 -5.91 -2.06 -7.23
N GLU A 119 -6.23 -2.19 -5.95
CA GLU A 119 -7.25 -3.08 -5.46
C GLU A 119 -8.11 -2.40 -4.40
N ALA A 120 -9.30 -2.93 -4.18
CA ALA A 120 -10.13 -2.56 -3.06
C ALA A 120 -10.78 -3.81 -2.47
N ILE A 121 -10.92 -3.81 -1.15
CA ILE A 121 -11.66 -4.84 -0.43
C ILE A 121 -12.85 -4.17 0.23
N ILE A 122 -14.04 -4.67 -0.09
CA ILE A 122 -15.29 -4.34 0.59
C ILE A 122 -15.83 -5.63 1.20
N ASN A 123 -15.85 -5.69 2.52
CA ASN A 123 -16.29 -6.87 3.23
C ASN A 123 -17.06 -6.53 4.50
N ARG A 124 -17.85 -7.48 4.96
CA ARG A 124 -18.69 -7.36 6.16
C ARG A 124 -18.70 -8.69 6.89
N ARG A 125 -19.23 -8.69 8.10
CA ARG A 125 -19.47 -9.94 8.82
C ARG A 125 -20.36 -10.87 7.99
N ASP A 126 -19.97 -12.14 7.94
CA ASP A 126 -20.82 -13.24 7.52
C ASP A 126 -21.72 -13.61 8.70
N PRO A 127 -23.06 -13.52 8.59
CA PRO A 127 -23.98 -13.80 9.69
C PRO A 127 -23.93 -15.26 10.15
N GLU A 128 -23.48 -16.18 9.29
CA GLU A 128 -23.31 -17.60 9.61
C GLU A 128 -21.90 -17.91 10.14
N ALA A 129 -20.99 -16.92 10.16
CA ALA A 129 -19.67 -17.11 10.75
C ALA A 129 -19.81 -17.25 12.28
N PRO A 130 -19.12 -18.24 12.88
CA PRO A 130 -19.20 -18.47 14.31
C PRO A 130 -18.73 -17.24 15.09
N ASP A 131 -19.42 -16.94 16.20
CA ASP A 131 -19.07 -15.83 17.10
C ASP A 131 -17.69 -16.04 17.76
N GLU A 132 -17.33 -17.29 17.98
CA GLU A 132 -16.07 -17.71 18.60
C GLU A 132 -15.16 -18.39 17.55
N PRO A 133 -13.82 -18.21 17.62
CA PRO A 133 -12.92 -18.93 16.74
C PRO A 133 -13.12 -20.45 16.86
N GLY A 134 -13.30 -21.11 15.71
CA GLY A 134 -13.43 -22.56 15.67
C GLY A 134 -12.18 -23.27 16.20
N PRO A 135 -12.30 -24.53 16.66
CA PRO A 135 -11.22 -25.29 17.27
C PRO A 135 -9.99 -25.51 16.35
N ALA A 136 -10.15 -25.30 15.04
CA ALA A 136 -9.08 -25.36 14.07
C ALA A 136 -8.12 -24.15 14.12
N SER A 137 -8.44 -23.05 14.81
CA SER A 137 -7.46 -21.96 15.00
C SER A 137 -6.41 -22.34 16.05
N GLY A 138 -6.68 -23.28 16.97
CA GLY A 138 -5.77 -23.61 18.09
C GLY A 138 -5.50 -22.43 19.03
N SER A 139 -6.21 -21.32 18.83
CA SER A 139 -5.79 -20.00 19.20
C SER A 139 -6.90 -19.37 20.04
N ARG A 140 -6.58 -18.92 21.26
CA ARG A 140 -7.49 -18.06 22.05
C ARG A 140 -7.43 -16.61 21.55
N ASN A 141 -7.17 -16.42 20.25
CA ASN A 141 -6.57 -15.18 19.77
C ASN A 141 -7.60 -14.08 19.65
N ARG A 142 -7.27 -12.95 20.26
CA ARG A 142 -7.93 -11.66 20.04
C ARG A 142 -7.99 -11.30 18.55
N VAL A 143 -6.92 -11.61 17.81
CA VAL A 143 -6.77 -11.35 16.37
C VAL A 143 -7.09 -12.63 15.58
N GLN A 144 -7.90 -12.52 14.51
CA GLN A 144 -8.32 -13.65 13.68
C GLN A 144 -7.91 -13.46 12.22
N PRO A 145 -6.64 -13.73 11.86
CA PRO A 145 -6.14 -13.63 10.49
C PRO A 145 -6.80 -14.67 9.57
N LEU A 146 -7.18 -14.25 8.36
CA LEU A 146 -7.83 -15.12 7.37
C LEU A 146 -6.83 -15.91 6.49
N GLY A 147 -5.55 -15.58 6.58
CA GLY A 147 -4.47 -16.19 5.81
C GLY A 147 -3.28 -15.27 5.70
N PHE A 148 -2.19 -15.62 6.39
CA PHE A 148 -0.94 -14.87 6.32
C PHE A 148 -0.24 -15.11 4.99
N HIS A 149 0.37 -14.07 4.45
CA HIS A 149 1.14 -14.09 3.21
C HIS A 149 2.11 -12.91 3.13
N THR A 150 2.93 -12.90 2.08
CA THR A 150 3.80 -11.77 1.67
C THR A 150 3.73 -11.60 0.15
N GLY A 151 3.87 -10.39 -0.37
CA GLY A 151 4.09 -10.13 -1.80
C GLY A 151 5.56 -10.11 -2.23
N ALA A 152 6.50 -10.05 -1.28
CA ALA A 152 7.94 -10.12 -1.54
C ALA A 152 8.65 -11.00 -0.49
N ARG A 153 9.87 -11.45 -0.79
CA ARG A 153 10.68 -12.23 0.15
C ARG A 153 11.91 -11.45 0.56
N HIS A 154 12.29 -11.57 1.83
CA HIS A 154 13.57 -11.09 2.32
C HIS A 154 14.73 -11.67 1.48
N GLY A 155 15.74 -10.84 1.19
CA GLY A 155 16.91 -11.19 0.39
C GLY A 155 16.73 -11.03 -1.12
N TRP A 156 15.56 -11.35 -1.68
CA TRP A 156 15.31 -11.19 -3.13
C TRP A 156 14.62 -9.87 -3.48
N GLY A 157 13.62 -9.47 -2.68
CA GLY A 157 12.84 -8.25 -2.88
C GLY A 157 13.19 -7.12 -1.90
N THR A 158 14.30 -7.24 -1.19
CA THR A 158 14.69 -6.30 -0.13
C THR A 158 16.17 -6.01 -0.14
N TYR A 159 16.57 -4.83 0.30
CA TYR A 159 17.98 -4.49 0.49
C TYR A 159 18.15 -3.48 1.61
N SER A 160 19.40 -3.19 1.97
CA SER A 160 19.74 -2.10 2.88
C SER A 160 20.67 -1.12 2.17
N ALA A 161 20.36 0.16 2.26
CA ALA A 161 21.16 1.27 1.74
C ALA A 161 20.91 2.50 2.63
N ASP A 162 21.87 3.42 2.69
CA ASP A 162 21.72 4.68 3.45
C ASP A 162 21.24 4.48 4.90
N HIS A 163 21.73 3.43 5.56
CA HIS A 163 21.39 3.02 6.93
C HIS A 163 19.93 2.56 7.15
N HIS A 164 19.22 2.28 6.06
CA HIS A 164 17.80 2.03 6.06
C HIS A 164 17.44 0.72 5.33
N PHE A 165 16.28 0.15 5.68
CA PHE A 165 15.71 -0.96 4.92
C PHE A 165 14.87 -0.47 3.76
N HIS A 166 14.95 -1.22 2.65
CA HIS A 166 14.18 -0.99 1.45
C HIS A 166 13.53 -2.29 0.97
N CYS A 167 12.35 -2.16 0.38
CA CYS A 167 11.65 -3.26 -0.27
C CYS A 167 11.21 -2.84 -1.68
N LEU A 168 11.47 -3.70 -2.66
CA LEU A 168 11.13 -3.44 -4.05
C LEU A 168 9.63 -3.54 -4.33
N PHE A 169 8.83 -3.97 -3.35
CA PHE A 169 7.38 -3.97 -3.44
C PHE A 169 6.79 -3.41 -2.15
N VAL A 170 6.05 -2.31 -2.26
CA VAL A 170 5.53 -1.53 -1.15
C VAL A 170 4.05 -1.25 -1.40
N LYS A 171 3.23 -1.34 -0.35
CA LYS A 171 1.80 -1.04 -0.45
C LYS A 171 1.38 0.11 0.43
N THR A 172 0.42 0.88 -0.07
CA THR A 172 -0.42 1.79 0.70
C THR A 172 -1.82 1.18 0.82
N LEU A 173 -2.33 1.09 2.05
CA LEU A 173 -3.68 0.60 2.32
C LEU A 173 -4.44 1.67 3.10
N ALA A 174 -5.35 2.36 2.43
CA ALA A 174 -6.21 3.37 3.02
C ALA A 174 -7.43 2.73 3.66
N TYR A 175 -7.65 3.04 4.93
CA TYR A 175 -8.88 2.70 5.64
C TYR A 175 -9.95 3.74 5.31
N LEU A 176 -11.01 3.34 4.60
CA LEU A 176 -12.12 4.24 4.19
C LEU A 176 -13.28 4.21 5.19
N THR A 177 -13.18 3.35 6.19
CA THR A 177 -14.08 3.20 7.33
C THR A 177 -13.21 3.08 8.58
N ASP A 178 -13.73 3.46 9.74
CA ASP A 178 -13.02 3.17 10.99
C ASP A 178 -12.90 1.66 11.17
N VAL A 179 -11.74 1.23 11.65
CA VAL A 179 -11.42 -0.17 11.90
C VAL A 179 -10.93 -0.32 13.34
N GLY A 180 -11.76 -0.92 14.17
CA GLY A 180 -11.39 -1.38 15.51
C GLY A 180 -10.95 -2.85 15.56
N PRO A 181 -10.85 -3.44 16.76
CA PRO A 181 -10.43 -4.83 16.97
C PRO A 181 -11.28 -5.87 16.24
N ASP A 182 -12.55 -5.57 16.00
CA ASP A 182 -13.54 -6.49 15.41
C ASP A 182 -13.90 -6.14 13.97
N ASP A 183 -13.33 -5.08 13.40
CA ASP A 183 -13.72 -4.56 12.09
C ASP A 183 -12.79 -5.04 10.96
N GLY A 184 -12.04 -6.13 11.20
CA GLY A 184 -11.21 -6.75 10.18
C GLY A 184 -9.95 -5.96 9.81
N GLY A 185 -9.23 -5.36 10.76
CA GLY A 185 -7.98 -4.66 10.45
C GLY A 185 -6.89 -5.56 9.86
N THR A 186 -5.90 -4.97 9.20
CA THR A 186 -4.74 -5.72 8.71
C THR A 186 -3.95 -6.26 9.90
N ALA A 187 -3.81 -7.58 9.99
CA ALA A 187 -2.89 -8.23 10.90
C ALA A 187 -1.50 -8.33 10.25
N VAL A 188 -0.46 -8.14 11.06
CA VAL A 188 0.94 -8.25 10.68
C VAL A 188 1.68 -9.05 11.75
N ILE A 189 2.81 -9.66 11.36
CA ILE A 189 3.82 -10.18 12.29
C ILE A 189 4.97 -9.17 12.31
N PRO A 190 5.01 -8.24 13.27
CA PRO A 190 5.96 -7.13 13.24
C PRO A 190 7.42 -7.61 13.20
N GLY A 191 8.22 -7.01 12.32
CA GLY A 191 9.64 -7.35 12.16
C GLY A 191 9.92 -8.52 11.20
N SER A 192 8.90 -9.23 10.73
CA SER A 192 9.10 -10.39 9.85
C SER A 192 9.67 -10.04 8.47
N HIS A 193 9.58 -8.78 8.04
CA HIS A 193 10.10 -8.27 6.77
C HIS A 193 11.62 -8.41 6.61
N ARG A 194 12.34 -8.63 7.73
CA ARG A 194 13.79 -8.83 7.76
C ARG A 194 14.19 -10.28 8.00
N LEU A 195 13.23 -11.18 8.26
CA LEU A 195 13.54 -12.57 8.59
C LEU A 195 13.79 -13.38 7.32
N GLY A 196 14.86 -14.16 7.34
CA GLY A 196 15.17 -15.15 6.29
C GLY A 196 14.59 -16.54 6.57
N TRP A 197 13.67 -16.69 7.52
CA TRP A 197 13.02 -17.95 7.83
C TRP A 197 12.01 -18.32 6.74
N PRO A 198 11.72 -19.62 6.53
CA PRO A 198 10.56 -20.01 5.74
C PRO A 198 9.28 -19.33 6.27
N GLU A 199 8.44 -18.82 5.38
CA GLU A 199 7.24 -18.06 5.76
C GLU A 199 6.33 -18.85 6.70
N GLN A 200 6.12 -20.13 6.41
CA GLN A 200 5.26 -20.98 7.21
C GLN A 200 5.79 -21.15 8.64
N ASP A 201 7.11 -21.26 8.81
CA ASP A 201 7.73 -21.38 10.13
C ASP A 201 7.52 -20.10 10.96
N ILE A 202 7.59 -18.91 10.34
CA ILE A 202 7.27 -17.63 10.99
C ILE A 202 5.79 -17.61 11.42
N ILE A 203 4.89 -18.03 10.53
CA ILE A 203 3.44 -18.05 10.78
C ILE A 203 3.11 -19.02 11.93
N ASP A 204 3.68 -20.21 11.92
CA ASP A 204 3.43 -21.22 12.93
C ASP A 204 3.95 -20.77 14.30
N ALA A 205 5.17 -20.20 14.35
CA ALA A 205 5.70 -19.61 15.58
C ALA A 205 4.83 -18.45 16.10
N ALA A 206 4.32 -17.58 15.21
CA ALA A 206 3.44 -16.48 15.60
C ALA A 206 2.06 -16.96 16.08
N ARG A 207 1.59 -18.12 15.63
CA ARG A 207 0.34 -18.75 16.10
C ARG A 207 0.48 -19.40 17.47
N GLU A 208 1.70 -19.76 17.87
CA GLU A 208 1.98 -20.27 19.22
C GLU A 208 2.00 -19.15 20.28
N ASP A 209 2.27 -17.90 19.89
CA ASP A 209 2.27 -16.73 20.77
C ASP A 209 1.65 -15.50 20.12
N ASP A 210 0.38 -15.25 20.42
CA ASP A 210 -0.44 -14.15 19.87
C ASP A 210 0.16 -12.77 20.04
N ARG A 211 1.06 -12.59 21.01
CA ARG A 211 1.75 -11.30 21.24
C ARG A 211 2.65 -10.94 20.05
N LEU A 212 2.98 -11.90 19.20
CA LEU A 212 3.73 -11.73 17.96
C LEU A 212 2.84 -11.25 16.80
N ILE A 213 1.52 -11.24 16.96
CA ILE A 213 0.57 -10.80 15.94
C ILE A 213 -0.03 -9.47 16.38
N HIS A 214 0.10 -8.46 15.53
CA HIS A 214 -0.49 -7.15 15.73
C HIS A 214 -1.58 -6.90 14.69
N GLN A 215 -2.77 -6.48 15.12
CA GLN A 215 -3.81 -5.98 14.23
C GLN A 215 -3.81 -4.45 14.26
N VAL A 216 -3.76 -3.85 13.08
CA VAL A 216 -3.85 -2.41 12.92
C VAL A 216 -5.28 -1.96 13.21
N GLU A 217 -5.42 -1.00 14.11
CA GLU A 217 -6.64 -0.24 14.37
C GLU A 217 -6.44 1.17 13.82
N ALA A 218 -7.45 1.71 13.12
CA ALA A 218 -7.29 2.95 12.38
C ALA A 218 -8.63 3.67 12.18
N SER A 219 -8.62 5.00 12.31
CA SER A 219 -9.74 5.84 11.87
C SER A 219 -9.78 5.95 10.34
N ALA A 220 -10.97 6.21 9.79
CA ALA A 220 -11.14 6.48 8.38
C ALA A 220 -10.25 7.64 7.92
N GLY A 221 -9.51 7.44 6.83
CA GLY A 221 -8.54 8.38 6.27
C GLY A 221 -7.09 8.11 6.64
N SER A 222 -6.84 7.20 7.59
CA SER A 222 -5.50 6.70 7.86
C SER A 222 -5.04 5.73 6.77
N VAL A 223 -3.73 5.71 6.51
CA VAL A 223 -3.09 4.89 5.47
C VAL A 223 -1.98 4.06 6.10
N LEU A 224 -2.07 2.73 5.96
CA LEU A 224 -0.99 1.82 6.30
C LEU A 224 0.02 1.79 5.15
N LEU A 225 1.26 2.19 5.41
CA LEU A 225 2.39 2.04 4.49
C LEU A 225 3.26 0.87 4.97
N PHE A 226 3.47 -0.14 4.14
CA PHE A 226 4.22 -1.31 4.56
C PHE A 226 4.98 -1.99 3.41
N ALA A 227 6.04 -2.71 3.78
CA ALA A 227 6.83 -3.50 2.86
C ALA A 227 6.16 -4.85 2.62
N GLU A 228 6.07 -5.29 1.36
CA GLU A 228 5.42 -6.57 1.01
C GLU A 228 6.19 -7.81 1.45
N SER A 229 7.38 -7.64 2.03
CA SER A 229 8.10 -8.71 2.74
C SER A 229 7.58 -8.94 4.17
N LEU A 230 6.76 -8.03 4.71
CA LEU A 230 6.09 -8.20 5.98
C LEU A 230 4.99 -9.27 5.85
N VAL A 231 4.97 -10.23 6.77
CA VAL A 231 3.94 -11.27 6.82
C VAL A 231 2.67 -10.63 7.34
N HIS A 232 1.62 -10.64 6.53
CA HIS A 232 0.40 -9.90 6.80
C HIS A 232 -0.85 -10.66 6.35
N SER A 233 -2.01 -10.22 6.83
CA SER A 233 -3.31 -10.82 6.55
C SER A 233 -4.44 -9.83 6.78
N SER A 234 -5.55 -9.96 6.05
CA SER A 234 -6.82 -9.42 6.55
C SER A 234 -7.30 -10.22 7.76
N THR A 235 -7.92 -9.57 8.73
CA THR A 235 -8.63 -10.26 9.80
C THR A 235 -10.12 -10.36 9.53
N ALA A 236 -10.79 -11.29 10.22
CA ALA A 236 -12.23 -11.45 10.15
C ALA A 236 -12.97 -10.18 10.61
N VAL A 237 -14.04 -9.81 9.89
CA VAL A 237 -14.97 -8.77 10.33
C VAL A 237 -16.02 -9.44 11.23
N ARG A 238 -16.01 -9.09 12.51
CA ARG A 238 -16.94 -9.54 13.55
C ARG A 238 -17.93 -8.45 13.99
N GLY A 239 -17.64 -7.19 13.69
CA GLY A 239 -18.58 -6.09 13.86
C GLY A 239 -19.70 -6.07 12.81
N ASP A 240 -20.73 -5.27 13.06
CA ASP A 240 -21.88 -5.12 12.16
C ASP A 240 -21.64 -4.14 10.99
N ARG A 241 -20.48 -3.48 10.98
CA ARG A 241 -20.13 -2.47 9.97
C ARG A 241 -19.46 -3.11 8.78
N GLU A 242 -19.77 -2.61 7.59
CA GLU A 242 -18.98 -2.91 6.40
C GLU A 242 -17.64 -2.20 6.48
N ARG A 243 -16.58 -2.93 6.15
CA ARG A 243 -15.22 -2.42 6.02
C ARG A 243 -14.93 -2.17 4.54
N ALA A 244 -14.39 -1.00 4.24
CA ALA A 244 -13.88 -0.67 2.90
C ALA A 244 -12.43 -0.18 3.01
N VAL A 245 -11.56 -0.78 2.20
CA VAL A 245 -10.15 -0.38 2.10
C VAL A 245 -9.73 -0.26 0.64
N MET A 246 -8.89 0.73 0.34
CA MET A 246 -8.26 0.92 -0.97
C MET A 246 -6.77 0.60 -0.86
N ILE A 247 -6.26 -0.20 -1.79
CA ILE A 247 -4.90 -0.74 -1.78
C ILE A 247 -4.23 -0.33 -3.08
N CYS A 248 -3.02 0.23 -2.98
CA CYS A 248 -2.15 0.42 -4.12
C CYS A 248 -0.78 -0.19 -3.81
N GLY A 249 -0.29 -1.02 -4.71
CA GLY A 249 1.05 -1.57 -4.66
C GLY A 249 1.96 -0.89 -5.65
N TYR A 250 3.24 -0.77 -5.31
CA TYR A 250 4.21 -0.05 -6.10
C TYR A 250 5.54 -0.79 -6.17
N THR A 251 6.11 -0.82 -7.37
CA THR A 251 7.39 -1.47 -7.67
C THR A 251 8.29 -0.50 -8.43
N PRO A 252 9.61 -0.73 -8.49
CA PRO A 252 10.48 0.01 -9.39
C PRO A 252 9.99 -0.02 -10.85
N PRO A 253 10.18 1.05 -11.64
CA PRO A 253 9.64 1.20 -12.99
C PRO A 253 10.11 0.13 -13.99
N MET A 254 11.25 -0.52 -13.74
CA MET A 254 11.75 -1.61 -14.58
C MET A 254 11.08 -2.96 -14.32
N MET A 255 10.29 -3.09 -13.25
CA MET A 255 9.54 -4.30 -12.98
C MET A 255 8.32 -4.37 -13.88
N ARG A 256 8.06 -5.57 -14.38
CA ARG A 256 6.83 -5.84 -15.12
C ARG A 256 5.70 -6.00 -14.10
N VAL A 257 4.59 -5.35 -14.41
CA VAL A 257 3.32 -5.49 -13.70
C VAL A 257 2.87 -6.94 -13.64
N TRP A 258 2.14 -7.29 -12.58
CA TRP A 258 1.34 -8.53 -12.54
C TRP A 258 0.40 -8.57 -13.76
N PRO A 259 0.32 -9.72 -14.45
CA PRO A 259 -0.61 -9.88 -15.57
C PRO A 259 -2.04 -9.54 -15.16
N GLY A 260 -2.69 -8.67 -15.94
CA GLY A 260 -4.06 -8.21 -15.70
C GLY A 260 -4.16 -6.93 -14.88
N ASN A 261 -3.02 -6.36 -14.44
CA ASN A 261 -2.97 -5.04 -13.81
C ASN A 261 -2.35 -3.97 -14.73
N GLU A 262 -1.97 -4.33 -15.96
CA GLU A 262 -1.46 -3.38 -16.94
C GLU A 262 -2.54 -2.36 -17.35
N PRO A 263 -2.33 -1.05 -17.12
CA PRO A 263 -3.25 -0.05 -17.64
C PRO A 263 -3.23 -0.03 -19.18
N SER A 264 -4.37 0.28 -19.80
CA SER A 264 -4.46 0.37 -21.26
C SER A 264 -3.48 1.43 -21.81
N PRO A 265 -2.81 1.18 -22.95
CA PRO A 265 -1.91 2.16 -23.56
C PRO A 265 -2.60 3.49 -23.87
N GLU A 266 -3.87 3.45 -24.28
CA GLU A 266 -4.70 4.62 -24.55
C GLU A 266 -4.92 5.45 -23.28
N PHE A 267 -5.22 4.80 -22.15
CA PHE A 267 -5.36 5.47 -20.87
C PHE A 267 -4.05 6.14 -20.45
N VAL A 268 -2.91 5.42 -20.49
CA VAL A 268 -1.60 5.99 -20.13
C VAL A 268 -1.27 7.20 -21.01
N ALA A 269 -1.54 7.13 -22.32
CA ALA A 269 -1.32 8.24 -23.24
C ALA A 269 -2.19 9.47 -22.92
N SER A 270 -3.39 9.25 -22.39
CA SER A 270 -4.33 10.32 -21.98
C SER A 270 -3.89 11.08 -20.73
N LEU A 271 -3.04 10.48 -19.89
CA LEU A 271 -2.58 11.08 -18.64
C LEU A 271 -1.64 12.28 -18.87
N PRO A 272 -1.61 13.25 -17.94
CA PRO A 272 -0.57 14.28 -17.90
C PRO A 272 0.84 13.67 -17.92
N GLU A 273 1.78 14.31 -18.62
CA GLU A 273 3.14 13.77 -18.84
C GLU A 273 3.85 13.33 -17.56
N HIS A 274 3.66 14.08 -16.47
CA HIS A 274 4.29 13.77 -15.18
C HIS A 274 3.69 12.53 -14.48
N GLN A 275 2.48 12.10 -14.82
CA GLN A 275 1.84 10.91 -14.25
C GLN A 275 2.10 9.64 -15.06
N ARG A 276 2.42 9.77 -16.36
CA ARG A 276 2.65 8.62 -17.24
C ARG A 276 3.69 7.62 -16.70
N PRO A 277 4.83 8.04 -16.14
CA PRO A 277 5.82 7.09 -15.62
C PRO A 277 5.30 6.23 -14.46
N LEU A 278 4.39 6.76 -13.64
CA LEU A 278 3.82 6.03 -12.52
C LEU A 278 2.91 4.90 -13.01
N LEU A 279 2.13 5.10 -14.08
CA LEU A 279 1.16 4.12 -14.55
C LEU A 279 1.71 3.23 -15.68
N GLY A 280 2.40 3.85 -16.63
CA GLY A 280 3.02 3.18 -17.78
C GLY A 280 4.35 2.50 -17.47
N GLY A 281 4.92 2.74 -16.28
CA GLY A 281 6.31 2.35 -15.98
C GLY A 281 7.29 3.19 -16.81
N GLY A 282 8.52 2.69 -16.94
CA GLY A 282 9.52 3.36 -17.76
C GLY A 282 10.76 2.51 -17.98
N ASP A 283 11.57 2.93 -18.94
CA ASP A 283 12.78 2.21 -19.31
C ASP A 283 13.80 2.13 -18.16
N SER A 284 14.42 0.96 -18.06
CA SER A 284 15.42 0.54 -17.09
C SER A 284 16.75 1.30 -17.17
N TRP A 285 17.39 1.49 -16.01
CA TRP A 285 18.78 1.91 -15.71
C TRP A 285 19.34 3.22 -16.33
N PRO A 286 19.86 4.17 -15.52
CA PRO A 286 20.02 4.12 -14.07
C PRO A 286 18.71 4.48 -13.36
N TRP A 287 18.23 3.56 -12.52
CA TRP A 287 17.11 3.83 -11.62
C TRP A 287 17.57 4.95 -10.68
N GLY A 288 16.92 6.12 -10.78
CA GLY A 288 17.24 7.29 -9.98
C GLY A 288 16.94 7.01 -8.52
N ARG A 289 17.97 6.57 -7.80
CA ARG A 289 18.04 6.53 -6.34
C ARG A 289 18.19 7.96 -5.82
#